data_AF-A0A9W8FG55-F1
#
_entry.id   AF-A0A9W8FG55-F1
#
_cell.length_a   1.000
_cell.length_b   1.000
_cell.length_c   1.000
_cell.angle_alpha   90.00
_cell.angle_beta   90.00
_cell.angle_gamma   90.00
#
_symmetry.space_group_name_H-M   'P 1'
#
loop_
_entity.id
_entity.type
_entity.pdbx_description
1 polymer ?
#
loop_
_entity_poly.entity_id
_entity_poly.type
_entity_poly.pdbx_seq_one_letter_code
_entity_poly.pdbx_strand_id
1 'polypeptide(L)'
;MILKRGLAYTRRPRAAIRMLRLSWVLLLFIGEVGLYYWHISRCQWPTNGTKGTNISQVAIIADPQIVDHYSYGQSGLLLRITQFFTDIYIRKSYLLLQDIRSPATVIFLGDLMDGGREWDDSAWLSEYHGRYQSIFSNRDPANRRVYDMAGNHDIGIGNTIIPEALQRFHRYVGPTNQVIDVGGHSIVLLDTLTLESDDPVVSSSSRHLVQWLQDERIEDGSVLPRLLFTHVPMWRPDKTPCGSLRQSKHPYLLNRRGYQFRDQLFQNTTEHLLDAIQPAAIFSGDDHDTCTVEHQIHATERSVPEYTIGAFGWASGVPIASYGLLTLYHSSQGNQSFILQHCYLPYQLGIYKCYASSFAFSLLLLAYACWCQRKHHWNGSDDERVASGRSDAIEQGWRVQQQQSLLPTASSGQYIYPRGIKRRLALDVLRGASSVALVAVPSYIAFILLFYIV
;
A
#
# COMPACT_ATOMS: atom_id res chain seq x y z
N MET A 1 12.74 38.45 -56.03
CA MET A 1 13.37 37.22 -55.52
C MET A 1 12.76 36.89 -54.16
N ILE A 2 11.77 36.00 -54.15
CA ILE A 2 10.99 35.64 -52.94
C ILE A 2 11.85 34.71 -52.08
N LEU A 3 12.30 35.18 -50.93
CA LEU A 3 12.89 34.34 -49.88
C LEU A 3 11.81 33.39 -49.34
N LYS A 4 11.67 32.20 -49.95
CA LYS A 4 11.01 31.07 -49.31
C LYS A 4 11.85 30.65 -48.09
N ARG A 5 11.58 31.25 -46.94
CA ARG A 5 11.94 30.65 -45.64
C ARG A 5 11.19 29.33 -45.54
N GLY A 6 11.84 28.25 -45.94
CA GLY A 6 11.39 26.89 -45.65
C GLY A 6 11.31 26.72 -44.14
N LEU A 7 10.13 26.97 -43.58
CA LEU A 7 9.73 26.41 -42.30
C LEU A 7 9.77 24.90 -42.48
N ALA A 8 10.92 24.29 -42.15
CA ALA A 8 11.04 22.84 -42.01
C ALA A 8 10.02 22.44 -40.93
N TYR A 9 8.84 22.05 -41.40
CA TYR A 9 7.75 21.56 -40.58
C TYR A 9 8.26 20.29 -39.91
N THR A 10 8.74 20.40 -38.67
CA THR A 10 9.18 19.26 -37.88
C THR A 10 7.96 18.37 -37.64
N ARG A 11 7.77 17.37 -38.50
CA ARG A 11 6.70 16.37 -38.34
C ARG A 11 6.98 15.63 -37.04
N ARG A 12 6.24 15.95 -35.98
CA ARG A 12 6.28 15.23 -34.70
C ARG A 12 6.17 13.71 -34.93
N PRO A 13 6.75 12.86 -34.07
CA PRO A 13 6.61 11.40 -34.17
C PRO A 13 5.21 10.95 -33.71
N ARG A 14 4.18 11.25 -34.53
CA ARG A 14 2.76 11.07 -34.20
C ARG A 14 2.42 9.63 -33.83
N ALA A 15 2.99 8.64 -34.54
CA ALA A 15 2.76 7.22 -34.24
C ALA A 15 3.32 6.84 -32.86
N ALA A 16 4.58 7.19 -32.57
CA ALA A 16 5.19 6.95 -31.27
C ALA A 16 4.42 7.62 -30.13
N ILE A 17 3.99 8.88 -30.32
CA ILE A 17 3.18 9.61 -29.32
C ILE A 17 1.84 8.89 -29.07
N ARG A 18 1.15 8.42 -30.12
CA ARG A 18 -0.13 7.69 -29.98
C ARG A 18 0.07 6.37 -29.24
N MET A 19 1.09 5.59 -29.58
CA MET A 19 1.41 4.34 -28.89
C MET A 19 1.73 4.61 -27.42
N LEU A 20 2.61 5.58 -27.13
CA LEU A 20 2.93 5.95 -25.76
C LEU A 20 1.70 6.37 -24.95
N ARG A 21 0.79 7.17 -25.52
CA ARG A 21 -0.47 7.52 -24.85
C ARG A 21 -1.27 6.28 -24.45
N LEU A 22 -1.49 5.35 -25.38
CA LEU A 22 -2.22 4.11 -25.10
C LEU A 22 -1.49 3.24 -24.06
N SER A 23 -0.17 3.10 -24.19
CA SER A 23 0.66 2.37 -23.22
C SER A 23 0.58 2.96 -21.82
N TRP A 24 0.58 4.30 -21.69
CA TRP A 24 0.44 4.97 -20.40
C TRP A 24 -0.95 4.77 -19.79
N VAL A 25 -2.01 4.90 -20.59
CA VAL A 25 -3.38 4.63 -20.09
C VAL A 25 -3.48 3.19 -19.58
N LEU A 26 -2.97 2.22 -20.34
CA LEU A 26 -3.01 0.81 -19.94
C LEU A 26 -2.14 0.53 -18.71
N LEU A 27 -0.92 1.07 -18.66
CA LEU A 27 0.00 0.92 -17.52
C LEU A 27 -0.61 1.48 -16.22
N LEU A 28 -1.21 2.66 -16.30
CA LEU A 28 -1.87 3.30 -15.17
C LEU A 28 -3.13 2.52 -14.76
N PHE A 29 -3.94 2.05 -15.71
CA PHE A 29 -5.09 1.19 -15.40
C PHE A 29 -4.67 -0.10 -14.70
N ILE A 30 -3.63 -0.78 -15.21
CA ILE A 30 -3.10 -2.00 -14.61
C ILE A 30 -2.59 -1.70 -13.19
N GLY A 31 -1.79 -0.66 -12.98
CA GLY A 31 -1.21 -0.39 -11.66
C GLY A 31 -2.19 0.19 -10.63
N GLU A 32 -3.08 1.10 -11.04
CA GLU A 32 -3.99 1.79 -10.11
C GLU A 32 -5.30 1.05 -9.87
N VAL A 33 -5.71 0.16 -10.79
CA VAL A 33 -6.98 -0.59 -10.68
C VAL A 33 -6.73 -2.09 -10.76
N GLY A 34 -6.10 -2.55 -11.85
CA GLY A 34 -5.99 -3.97 -12.19
C GLY A 34 -5.24 -4.81 -11.14
N LEU A 35 -4.11 -4.33 -10.64
CA LEU A 35 -3.31 -5.04 -9.63
C LEU A 35 -4.03 -5.13 -8.29
N TYR A 36 -4.70 -4.07 -7.84
CA TYR A 36 -5.46 -4.09 -6.60
C TYR A 36 -6.63 -5.06 -6.69
N TYR A 37 -7.41 -4.98 -7.78
CA TYR A 37 -8.47 -5.93 -8.04
C TYR A 37 -7.93 -7.37 -8.07
N TRP A 38 -6.83 -7.63 -8.79
CA TRP A 38 -6.24 -8.95 -8.89
C TRP A 38 -5.77 -9.51 -7.53
N HIS A 39 -5.06 -8.72 -6.73
CA HIS A 39 -4.57 -9.15 -5.41
C HIS A 39 -5.73 -9.51 -4.47
N ILE A 40 -6.74 -8.64 -4.36
CA ILE A 40 -7.91 -8.89 -3.51
C ILE A 40 -8.79 -10.02 -4.07
N SER A 41 -8.94 -10.13 -5.40
CA SER A 41 -9.71 -11.20 -6.03
C SER A 41 -9.03 -12.56 -5.90
N ARG A 42 -7.69 -12.63 -5.87
CA ARG A 42 -6.96 -13.89 -5.80
C ARG A 42 -6.92 -14.47 -4.38
N CYS A 43 -6.94 -13.62 -3.35
CA CYS A 43 -7.01 -14.11 -1.98
C CYS A 43 -8.44 -14.51 -1.62
N GLN A 44 -8.72 -15.81 -1.65
CA GLN A 44 -10.04 -16.36 -1.40
C GLN A 44 -10.24 -16.66 0.09
N TRP A 45 -11.49 -16.67 0.54
CA TRP A 45 -11.83 -17.13 1.88
C TRP A 45 -11.36 -18.57 2.07
N PRO A 46 -10.60 -18.88 3.14
CA PRO A 46 -10.13 -20.24 3.38
C PRO A 46 -11.33 -21.14 3.68
N THR A 47 -11.34 -22.35 3.11
CA THR A 47 -12.40 -23.34 3.32
C THR A 47 -11.82 -24.74 3.50
N ASN A 48 -12.40 -25.56 4.38
CA ASN A 48 -12.14 -27.00 4.48
C ASN A 48 -13.02 -27.84 3.52
N GLY A 49 -13.68 -27.20 2.55
CA GLY A 49 -14.59 -27.87 1.62
C GLY A 49 -16.05 -27.94 2.09
N THR A 50 -16.35 -27.55 3.34
CA THR A 50 -17.75 -27.36 3.77
C THR A 50 -18.33 -26.13 3.06
N LYS A 51 -19.45 -26.33 2.36
CA LYS A 51 -20.23 -25.28 1.72
C LYS A 51 -21.53 -25.10 2.49
N GLY A 52 -21.87 -23.89 2.92
CA GLY A 52 -23.19 -23.63 3.50
C GLY A 52 -23.24 -22.53 4.56
N THR A 53 -24.45 -22.31 5.08
CA THR A 53 -24.91 -21.24 5.99
C THR A 53 -24.30 -21.23 7.39
N ASN A 54 -23.36 -22.13 7.69
CA ASN A 54 -22.79 -22.32 9.03
C ASN A 54 -21.37 -21.75 9.17
N ILE A 55 -20.97 -20.85 8.27
CA ILE A 55 -19.68 -20.17 8.34
C ILE A 55 -19.83 -18.67 8.62
N SER A 56 -18.86 -18.10 9.31
CA SER A 56 -18.72 -16.66 9.46
C SER A 56 -17.37 -16.21 8.92
N GLN A 57 -17.36 -15.08 8.22
CA GLN A 57 -16.20 -14.56 7.50
C GLN A 57 -15.77 -13.24 8.11
N VAL A 58 -14.57 -13.23 8.67
CA VAL A 58 -13.99 -12.12 9.41
C VAL A 58 -12.73 -11.64 8.70
N ALA A 59 -12.66 -10.36 8.36
CA ALA A 59 -11.42 -9.74 7.90
C ALA A 59 -10.67 -9.16 9.11
N ILE A 60 -9.36 -9.39 9.17
CA ILE A 60 -8.48 -8.89 10.23
C ILE A 60 -7.49 -7.91 9.59
N ILE A 61 -7.45 -6.69 10.11
CA ILE A 61 -6.60 -5.61 9.61
C ILE A 61 -5.73 -5.13 10.79
N ALA A 62 -4.41 -5.18 10.63
CA ALA A 62 -3.48 -4.68 11.63
C ALA A 62 -2.79 -3.42 11.12
N ASP A 63 -2.46 -2.52 12.05
CA ASP A 63 -1.61 -1.34 11.84
C ASP A 63 -1.92 -0.60 10.53
N PRO A 64 -3.18 -0.13 10.33
CA PRO A 64 -3.47 0.74 9.20
C PRO A 64 -2.60 2.01 9.24
N GLN A 65 -2.22 2.50 10.43
CA GLN A 65 -1.25 3.58 10.69
C GLN A 65 -1.23 4.63 9.59
N ILE A 66 -2.33 5.36 9.43
CA ILE A 66 -2.34 6.41 8.43
C ILE A 66 -1.27 7.46 8.79
N VAL A 67 -0.43 7.80 7.82
CA VAL A 67 0.70 8.72 8.02
C VAL A 67 0.19 10.09 8.45
N ASP A 68 0.83 10.72 9.42
CA ASP A 68 0.45 12.03 9.94
C ASP A 68 1.67 12.89 10.35
N HIS A 69 1.44 14.00 11.06
CA HIS A 69 2.51 14.94 11.46
C HIS A 69 3.56 14.34 12.40
N TYR A 70 3.26 13.24 13.07
CA TYR A 70 4.19 12.54 13.94
C TYR A 70 4.96 11.43 13.20
N SER A 71 4.63 11.19 11.93
CA SER A 71 5.33 10.23 11.08
C SER A 71 6.67 10.75 10.55
N TYR A 72 7.74 9.99 10.85
CA TYR A 72 9.07 10.10 10.24
C TYR A 72 9.69 11.51 10.22
N GLY A 73 9.30 12.40 11.13
CA GLY A 73 9.77 13.79 11.17
C GLY A 73 9.44 14.60 9.92
N GLN A 74 8.44 14.19 9.13
CA GLN A 74 8.04 14.86 7.91
C GLN A 74 7.15 16.07 8.21
N SER A 75 7.25 17.11 7.39
CA SER A 75 6.37 18.28 7.51
C SER A 75 6.10 18.94 6.15
N GLY A 76 5.13 19.85 6.14
CA GLY A 76 4.82 20.67 4.97
C GLY A 76 4.42 19.86 3.74
N LEU A 77 5.00 20.20 2.58
CA LEU A 77 4.64 19.60 1.30
C LEU A 77 4.99 18.10 1.22
N LEU A 78 6.12 17.68 1.80
CA LEU A 78 6.55 16.29 1.76
C LEU A 78 5.53 15.40 2.48
N LEU A 79 5.11 15.80 3.69
CA LEU A 79 4.10 15.09 4.45
C LEU A 79 2.79 14.95 3.67
N ARG A 80 2.29 16.05 3.08
CA ARG A 80 1.05 16.03 2.28
C ARG A 80 1.14 15.08 1.09
N ILE A 81 2.30 15.00 0.45
CA ILE A 81 2.54 14.06 -0.66
C ILE A 81 2.52 12.62 -0.13
N THR A 82 3.21 12.35 0.97
CA THR A 82 3.24 11.02 1.59
C THR A 82 1.83 10.59 1.99
N GLN A 83 1.11 11.43 2.73
CA GLN A 83 -0.30 11.22 3.11
C GLN A 83 -1.17 10.90 1.90
N PHE A 84 -1.10 11.70 0.84
CA PHE A 84 -1.90 11.48 -0.36
C PHE A 84 -1.68 10.07 -0.95
N PHE A 85 -0.43 9.64 -1.10
CA PHE A 85 -0.13 8.34 -1.71
C PHE A 85 -0.37 7.14 -0.77
N THR A 86 -0.21 7.32 0.55
CA THR A 86 -0.55 6.26 1.53
C THR A 86 -2.05 6.11 1.69
N ASP A 87 -2.79 7.22 1.74
CA ASP A 87 -4.24 7.22 1.94
C ASP A 87 -4.94 6.61 0.72
N ILE A 88 -4.50 6.96 -0.51
CA ILE A 88 -5.02 6.35 -1.74
C ILE A 88 -4.77 4.85 -1.76
N TYR A 89 -3.59 4.40 -1.34
CA TYR A 89 -3.27 2.97 -1.27
C TYR A 89 -4.24 2.23 -0.36
N ILE A 90 -4.34 2.69 0.89
CA ILE A 90 -5.15 2.06 1.93
C ILE A 90 -6.62 2.08 1.54
N ARG A 91 -7.12 3.24 1.08
CA ARG A 91 -8.51 3.41 0.64
C ARG A 91 -8.88 2.43 -0.46
N LYS A 92 -8.08 2.34 -1.53
CA LYS A 92 -8.32 1.38 -2.64
C LYS A 92 -8.39 -0.06 -2.12
N SER A 93 -7.42 -0.44 -1.30
CA SER A 93 -7.33 -1.79 -0.73
C SER A 93 -8.54 -2.12 0.14
N TYR A 94 -8.95 -1.21 1.03
CA TYR A 94 -10.07 -1.42 1.93
C TYR A 94 -11.42 -1.45 1.20
N LEU A 95 -11.63 -0.55 0.23
CA LEU A 95 -12.85 -0.53 -0.57
C LEU A 95 -13.01 -1.81 -1.39
N LEU A 96 -11.95 -2.27 -2.06
CA LEU A 96 -11.99 -3.51 -2.82
C LEU A 96 -12.13 -4.74 -1.91
N LEU A 97 -11.54 -4.72 -0.72
CA LEU A 97 -11.75 -5.77 0.29
C LEU A 97 -13.24 -5.88 0.65
N GLN A 98 -13.90 -4.75 0.92
CA GLN A 98 -15.34 -4.72 1.19
C GLN A 98 -16.17 -5.19 0.00
N ASP A 99 -15.90 -4.66 -1.19
CA ASP A 99 -16.73 -4.91 -2.38
C ASP A 99 -16.55 -6.34 -2.94
N ILE A 100 -15.34 -6.91 -2.87
CA ILE A 100 -15.00 -8.21 -3.48
C ILE A 100 -15.08 -9.34 -2.46
N ARG A 101 -14.55 -9.16 -1.24
CA ARG A 101 -14.58 -10.22 -0.22
C ARG A 101 -15.83 -10.18 0.62
N SER A 102 -16.48 -9.02 0.74
CA SER A 102 -17.71 -8.81 1.52
C SER A 102 -17.67 -9.46 2.91
N PRO A 103 -16.67 -9.14 3.75
CA PRO A 103 -16.62 -9.67 5.11
C PRO A 103 -17.85 -9.19 5.90
N ALA A 104 -18.44 -10.11 6.68
CA ALA A 104 -19.54 -9.79 7.61
C ALA A 104 -19.02 -9.06 8.85
N THR A 105 -17.79 -9.35 9.25
CA THR A 105 -17.10 -8.69 10.36
C THR A 105 -15.72 -8.22 9.93
N VAL A 106 -15.33 -7.02 10.34
CA VAL A 106 -13.97 -6.50 10.21
C VAL A 106 -13.45 -6.18 11.61
N ILE A 107 -12.23 -6.62 11.92
CA ILE A 107 -11.56 -6.33 13.19
C ILE A 107 -10.25 -5.60 12.88
N PHE A 108 -10.08 -4.41 13.44
CA PHE A 108 -8.84 -3.65 13.43
C PHE A 108 -8.05 -3.92 14.70
N LEU A 109 -6.78 -4.30 14.57
CA LEU A 109 -5.90 -4.63 15.70
C LEU A 109 -5.21 -3.42 16.30
N GLY A 110 -5.78 -2.23 16.16
CA GLY A 110 -5.20 -0.99 16.69
C GLY A 110 -4.20 -0.32 15.76
N ASP A 111 -3.60 0.74 16.30
CA ASP A 111 -2.65 1.61 15.61
C ASP A 111 -3.31 2.27 14.39
N LEU A 112 -4.38 3.02 14.67
CA LEU A 112 -5.23 3.64 13.65
C LEU A 112 -4.48 4.75 12.91
N MET A 113 -3.75 5.57 13.67
CA MET A 113 -2.96 6.71 13.22
C MET A 113 -1.58 6.67 13.89
N ASP A 114 -0.54 7.09 13.17
CA ASP A 114 0.84 7.05 13.68
C ASP A 114 1.04 8.01 14.88
N GLY A 115 0.32 9.13 14.92
CA GLY A 115 0.34 10.09 16.02
C GLY A 115 -0.84 10.01 16.98
N GLY A 116 -1.65 8.95 16.97
CA GLY A 116 -2.97 8.90 17.64
C GLY A 116 -3.00 9.44 19.07
N ARG A 117 -2.01 9.08 19.89
CA ARG A 117 -1.86 9.54 21.28
C ARG A 117 -1.21 10.92 21.44
N GLU A 118 -0.46 11.37 20.42
CA GLU A 118 0.35 12.60 20.45
C GLU A 118 -0.48 13.87 20.17
N TRP A 119 -1.61 13.70 19.49
CA TRP A 119 -2.52 14.79 19.17
C TRP A 119 -3.32 15.28 20.39
N ASP A 120 -3.57 16.59 20.45
CA ASP A 120 -4.67 17.13 21.26
C ASP A 120 -6.03 16.75 20.67
N ASP A 121 -7.09 16.82 21.47
CA ASP A 121 -8.44 16.40 21.08
C ASP A 121 -8.95 17.08 19.80
N SER A 122 -8.63 18.37 19.60
CA SER A 122 -9.16 19.11 18.45
C SER A 122 -8.51 18.65 17.13
N ALA A 123 -7.19 18.48 17.15
CA ALA A 123 -6.45 17.98 16.00
C ALA A 123 -6.75 16.50 15.75
N TRP A 124 -6.84 15.70 16.81
CA TRP A 124 -7.22 14.29 16.73
C TRP A 124 -8.60 14.11 16.10
N LEU A 125 -9.60 14.88 16.53
CA LEU A 125 -10.96 14.80 15.97
C LEU A 125 -11.00 15.17 14.49
N SER A 126 -10.20 16.17 14.07
CA SER A 126 -10.06 16.52 12.66
C SER A 126 -9.46 15.39 11.85
N GLU A 127 -8.40 14.74 12.33
CA GLU A 127 -7.77 13.61 11.65
C GLU A 127 -8.68 12.38 11.64
N TYR A 128 -9.29 12.03 12.77
CA TYR A 128 -10.12 10.85 12.91
C TYR A 128 -11.43 10.96 12.10
N HIS A 129 -12.24 11.99 12.34
CA HIS A 129 -13.52 12.16 11.64
C HIS A 129 -13.34 12.64 10.20
N GLY A 130 -12.35 13.49 9.94
CA GLY A 130 -12.14 14.09 8.61
C GLY A 130 -11.39 13.17 7.64
N ARG A 131 -10.44 12.37 8.12
CA ARG A 131 -9.54 11.57 7.27
C ARG A 131 -9.65 10.07 7.53
N TYR A 132 -9.47 9.61 8.76
CA TYR A 132 -9.47 8.17 9.08
C TYR A 132 -10.81 7.52 8.71
N GLN A 133 -11.92 8.05 9.23
CA GLN A 133 -13.28 7.52 8.95
C GLN A 133 -13.67 7.65 7.47
N SER A 134 -13.13 8.64 6.77
CA SER A 134 -13.30 8.75 5.32
C SER A 134 -12.62 7.59 4.60
N ILE A 135 -11.36 7.30 4.93
CA ILE A 135 -10.58 6.20 4.33
C ILE A 135 -11.21 4.84 4.62
N PHE A 136 -11.63 4.62 5.87
CA PHE A 136 -12.19 3.36 6.36
C PHE A 136 -13.72 3.39 6.47
N SER A 137 -14.40 4.02 5.51
CA SER A 137 -15.87 4.07 5.49
C SER A 137 -16.46 2.67 5.33
N ASN A 138 -17.38 2.28 6.21
CA ASN A 138 -18.16 1.04 6.07
C ASN A 138 -19.26 1.24 5.02
N ARG A 139 -19.15 0.57 3.86
CA ARG A 139 -20.10 0.69 2.75
C ARG A 139 -21.37 -0.13 2.89
N ASP A 140 -21.44 -1.01 3.90
CA ASP A 140 -22.62 -1.84 4.17
C ASP A 140 -22.87 -1.92 5.69
N PRO A 141 -23.17 -0.81 6.35
CA PRO A 141 -23.34 -0.76 7.80
C PRO A 141 -24.54 -1.58 8.30
N ALA A 142 -25.48 -1.93 7.42
CA ALA A 142 -26.62 -2.78 7.77
C ALA A 142 -26.22 -4.24 8.01
N ASN A 143 -25.19 -4.74 7.31
CA ASN A 143 -24.79 -6.15 7.37
C ASN A 143 -23.35 -6.37 7.86
N ARG A 144 -22.50 -5.33 7.84
CA ARG A 144 -21.10 -5.41 8.25
C ARG A 144 -20.87 -4.76 9.60
N ARG A 145 -20.33 -5.55 10.54
CA ARG A 145 -19.86 -5.06 11.84
C ARG A 145 -18.38 -4.75 11.77
N VAL A 146 -17.97 -3.65 12.39
CA VAL A 146 -16.57 -3.22 12.48
C VAL A 146 -16.24 -3.05 13.95
N TYR A 147 -15.11 -3.61 14.37
CA TYR A 147 -14.60 -3.50 15.73
C TYR A 147 -13.15 -3.05 15.70
N ASP A 148 -12.81 -2.16 16.63
CA ASP A 148 -11.48 -1.58 16.75
C ASP A 148 -10.91 -1.92 18.12
N MET A 149 -9.65 -2.35 18.12
CA MET A 149 -8.79 -2.39 19.30
C MET A 149 -7.94 -1.12 19.36
N ALA A 150 -7.40 -0.80 20.53
CA ALA A 150 -6.38 0.22 20.64
C ALA A 150 -4.98 -0.38 20.44
N GLY A 151 -4.12 0.36 19.75
CA GLY A 151 -2.70 0.10 19.68
C GLY A 151 -1.87 1.04 20.54
N ASN A 152 -0.57 0.79 20.66
CA ASN A 152 0.30 1.65 21.48
C ASN A 152 0.42 3.05 20.87
N HIS A 153 0.20 3.21 19.56
CA HIS A 153 0.11 4.52 18.95
C HIS A 153 -1.17 5.29 19.24
N ASP A 154 -2.23 4.59 19.64
CA ASP A 154 -3.52 5.21 19.97
C ASP A 154 -3.58 5.70 21.43
N ILE A 155 -3.05 4.92 22.38
CA ILE A 155 -3.24 5.17 23.83
C ILE A 155 -1.95 5.11 24.68
N GLY A 156 -0.82 4.69 24.11
CA GLY A 156 0.40 4.36 24.87
C GLY A 156 0.42 2.91 25.36
N ILE A 157 1.34 2.57 26.28
CA ILE A 157 1.50 1.19 26.79
C ILE A 157 2.00 1.16 28.24
N GLY A 158 1.48 0.21 29.03
CA GLY A 158 1.89 -0.08 30.39
C GLY A 158 1.80 1.14 31.33
N ASN A 159 2.88 1.41 32.05
CA ASN A 159 2.97 2.59 32.94
C ASN A 159 3.09 3.93 32.19
N THR A 160 3.12 3.90 30.86
CA THR A 160 3.23 5.10 30.00
C THR A 160 1.97 5.36 29.16
N ILE A 161 0.86 4.71 29.52
CA ILE A 161 -0.46 5.03 28.98
C ILE A 161 -0.75 6.52 29.17
N ILE A 162 -1.30 7.17 28.14
CA ILE A 162 -1.73 8.57 28.19
C ILE A 162 -3.22 8.59 28.56
N PRO A 163 -3.61 9.03 29.76
CA PRO A 163 -4.99 8.95 30.24
C PRO A 163 -5.99 9.69 29.32
N GLU A 164 -5.61 10.85 28.80
CA GLU A 164 -6.45 11.64 27.89
C GLU A 164 -6.67 10.92 26.56
N ALA A 165 -5.63 10.28 26.03
CA ALA A 165 -5.73 9.49 24.80
C ALA A 165 -6.60 8.24 24.99
N LEU A 166 -6.47 7.54 26.13
CA LEU A 166 -7.33 6.41 26.50
C LEU A 166 -8.80 6.82 26.62
N GLN A 167 -9.08 7.92 27.34
CA GLN A 167 -10.45 8.44 27.46
C GLN A 167 -11.02 8.89 26.12
N ARG A 168 -10.20 9.52 25.27
CA ARG A 168 -10.58 9.91 23.91
C ARG A 168 -10.91 8.68 23.05
N PHE A 169 -10.09 7.63 23.12
CA PHE A 169 -10.34 6.38 22.40
C PHE A 169 -11.68 5.75 22.83
N HIS A 170 -11.93 5.63 24.14
CA HIS A 170 -13.22 5.12 24.65
C HIS A 170 -14.41 5.95 24.18
N ARG A 171 -14.25 7.27 24.08
CA ARG A 171 -15.33 8.18 23.71
C ARG A 171 -15.69 8.13 22.23
N TYR A 172 -14.70 8.04 21.33
CA TYR A 172 -14.91 8.24 19.90
C TYR A 172 -14.69 6.99 19.04
N VAL A 173 -13.90 6.02 19.51
CA VAL A 173 -13.62 4.77 18.79
C VAL A 173 -14.44 3.63 19.39
N GLY A 174 -14.26 3.36 20.69
CA GLY A 174 -15.00 2.30 21.37
C GLY A 174 -14.26 1.75 22.59
N PRO A 175 -14.86 0.77 23.29
CA PRO A 175 -14.22 0.13 24.43
C PRO A 175 -12.97 -0.64 24.01
N THR A 176 -11.90 -0.55 24.80
CA THR A 176 -10.63 -1.24 24.50
C THR A 176 -10.66 -2.74 24.82
N ASN A 177 -11.60 -3.17 25.67
CA ASN A 177 -11.87 -4.56 26.01
C ASN A 177 -13.27 -4.96 25.51
N GLN A 178 -13.37 -6.03 24.71
CA GLN A 178 -14.65 -6.52 24.17
C GLN A 178 -14.66 -8.04 24.02
N VAL A 179 -15.82 -8.65 24.24
CA VAL A 179 -16.08 -10.05 23.89
C VAL A 179 -17.28 -10.10 22.96
N ILE A 180 -17.12 -10.68 21.79
CA ILE A 180 -18.17 -10.78 20.77
C ILE A 180 -18.29 -12.21 20.26
N ASP A 181 -19.52 -12.71 20.16
CA ASP A 181 -19.77 -14.03 19.61
C ASP A 181 -19.97 -13.96 18.09
N VAL A 182 -19.13 -14.69 17.36
CA VAL A 182 -19.16 -14.75 15.90
C VAL A 182 -18.87 -16.18 15.48
N GLY A 183 -19.71 -16.77 14.63
CA GLY A 183 -19.36 -18.04 14.00
C GLY A 183 -19.29 -19.24 14.96
N GLY A 184 -19.98 -19.21 16.11
CA GLY A 184 -19.83 -20.22 17.17
C GLY A 184 -18.51 -20.10 17.96
N HIS A 185 -17.89 -18.93 17.96
CA HIS A 185 -16.66 -18.62 18.71
C HIS A 185 -16.86 -17.34 19.51
N SER A 186 -16.21 -17.23 20.66
CA SER A 186 -16.09 -15.96 21.38
C SER A 186 -14.77 -15.29 20.99
N ILE A 187 -14.87 -14.17 20.28
CA ILE A 187 -13.73 -13.33 19.94
C ILE A 187 -13.49 -12.38 21.11
N VAL A 188 -12.30 -12.48 21.71
CA VAL A 188 -11.87 -11.68 22.86
C VAL A 188 -10.89 -10.62 22.36
N LEU A 189 -11.35 -9.38 22.24
CA LEU A 189 -10.50 -8.22 21.98
C LEU A 189 -9.98 -7.71 23.33
N LEU A 190 -8.71 -8.00 23.65
CA LEU A 190 -8.13 -7.71 24.95
C LEU A 190 -7.14 -6.54 24.88
N ASP A 191 -7.38 -5.53 25.70
CA ASP A 191 -6.47 -4.41 25.92
C ASP A 191 -5.28 -4.84 26.80
N THR A 192 -4.29 -5.43 26.13
CA THR A 192 -3.03 -5.84 26.77
C THR A 192 -2.14 -4.64 27.10
N LEU A 193 -2.37 -3.48 26.49
CA LEU A 193 -1.59 -2.26 26.71
C LEU A 193 -1.83 -1.71 28.11
N THR A 194 -3.09 -1.61 28.53
CA THR A 194 -3.47 -1.20 29.88
C THR A 194 -3.27 -2.32 30.91
N LEU A 195 -3.41 -3.59 30.49
CA LEU A 195 -3.17 -4.76 31.37
C LEU A 195 -1.76 -4.79 31.95
N GLU A 196 -0.75 -4.40 31.15
CA GLU A 196 0.65 -4.34 31.57
C GLU A 196 1.00 -3.09 32.41
N SER A 197 0.00 -2.29 32.78
CA SER A 197 0.18 -1.21 33.74
C SER A 197 0.18 -1.75 35.18
N ASP A 198 1.09 -1.22 35.99
CA ASP A 198 1.13 -1.45 37.44
C ASP A 198 0.08 -0.61 38.17
N ASP A 199 -0.48 0.42 37.50
CA ASP A 199 -1.57 1.22 38.05
C ASP A 199 -2.89 0.40 38.02
N PRO A 200 -3.49 0.10 39.17
CA PRO A 200 -4.76 -0.63 39.22
C PRO A 200 -5.91 0.13 38.56
N VAL A 201 -5.88 1.47 38.55
CA VAL A 201 -6.93 2.27 37.90
C VAL A 201 -6.92 2.02 36.40
N VAL A 202 -5.73 1.96 35.80
CA VAL A 202 -5.55 1.71 34.36
C VAL A 202 -5.80 0.24 34.01
N SER A 203 -5.25 -0.70 34.79
CA SER A 203 -5.29 -2.13 34.46
C SER A 203 -6.56 -2.87 34.90
N SER A 204 -7.37 -2.29 35.79
CA SER A 204 -8.53 -2.97 36.40
C SER A 204 -9.51 -3.55 35.39
N SER A 205 -9.87 -2.79 34.34
CA SER A 205 -10.83 -3.26 33.34
C SER A 205 -10.34 -4.53 32.62
N SER A 206 -9.07 -4.55 32.21
CA SER A 206 -8.50 -5.71 31.51
C SER A 206 -8.32 -6.90 32.46
N ARG A 207 -7.87 -6.65 33.70
CA ARG A 207 -7.74 -7.70 34.74
C ARG A 207 -9.10 -8.33 35.08
N HIS A 208 -10.15 -7.52 35.22
CA HIS A 208 -11.51 -8.01 35.47
C HIS A 208 -12.03 -8.85 34.32
N LEU A 209 -11.79 -8.46 33.06
CA LEU A 209 -12.19 -9.27 31.91
C LEU A 209 -11.47 -10.64 31.91
N VAL A 210 -10.16 -10.66 32.15
CA VAL A 210 -9.38 -11.92 32.22
C VAL A 210 -9.90 -12.82 33.33
N GLN A 211 -10.16 -12.26 34.52
CA GLN A 211 -10.73 -13.00 35.65
C GLN A 211 -12.12 -13.56 35.31
N TRP A 212 -13.01 -12.75 34.74
CA TRP A 212 -14.34 -13.19 34.33
C TRP A 212 -14.29 -14.33 33.31
N LEU A 213 -13.40 -14.24 32.31
CA LEU A 213 -13.19 -15.32 31.33
C LEU A 213 -12.67 -16.60 32.00
N GLN A 214 -11.81 -16.48 33.02
CA GLN A 214 -11.32 -17.63 33.76
C GLN A 214 -12.45 -18.29 34.57
N ASP A 215 -13.26 -17.50 35.25
CA ASP A 215 -14.36 -17.97 36.10
C ASP A 215 -15.50 -18.59 35.28
N GLU A 216 -15.90 -17.95 34.18
CA GLU A 216 -16.92 -18.48 33.25
C GLU A 216 -16.58 -19.90 32.80
N ARG A 217 -15.30 -20.17 32.50
CA ARG A 217 -14.83 -21.51 32.10
C ARG A 217 -14.88 -22.53 33.23
N ILE A 218 -14.67 -22.11 34.47
CA ILE A 218 -14.69 -22.99 35.63
C ILE A 218 -16.13 -23.36 35.98
N GLU A 219 -17.06 -22.41 35.83
CA GLU A 219 -18.47 -22.55 36.21
C GLU A 219 -19.35 -23.16 35.10
N ASP A 220 -19.08 -22.83 33.83
CA ASP A 220 -19.85 -23.31 32.67
C ASP A 220 -19.01 -24.26 31.81
N GLY A 221 -19.47 -25.51 31.68
CA GLY A 221 -18.82 -26.52 30.84
C GLY A 221 -19.07 -26.34 29.33
N SER A 222 -19.85 -25.34 28.91
CA SER A 222 -20.29 -25.11 27.52
C SER A 222 -19.73 -23.84 26.87
N VAL A 223 -18.53 -23.41 27.25
CA VAL A 223 -17.89 -22.21 26.68
C VAL A 223 -17.55 -22.39 25.19
N LEU A 224 -17.91 -21.42 24.36
CA LEU A 224 -17.50 -21.36 22.97
C LEU A 224 -15.96 -21.31 22.85
N PRO A 225 -15.35 -21.89 21.80
CA PRO A 225 -13.94 -21.73 21.55
C PRO A 225 -13.55 -20.24 21.47
N ARG A 226 -12.56 -19.84 22.26
CA ARG A 226 -12.13 -18.44 22.35
C ARG A 226 -11.03 -18.14 21.33
N LEU A 227 -11.16 -17.02 20.62
CA LEU A 227 -10.11 -16.47 19.77
C LEU A 227 -9.61 -15.17 20.43
N LEU A 228 -8.36 -15.16 20.85
CA LEU A 228 -7.80 -14.02 21.57
C LEU A 228 -7.14 -13.06 20.57
N PHE A 229 -7.51 -11.80 20.64
CA PHE A 229 -6.93 -10.73 19.84
C PHE A 229 -6.19 -9.78 20.77
N THR A 230 -4.96 -9.46 20.42
CA THR A 230 -4.11 -8.48 21.12
C THR A 230 -3.52 -7.53 20.09
N HIS A 231 -3.13 -6.33 20.51
CA HIS A 231 -2.33 -5.47 19.64
C HIS A 231 -0.88 -5.97 19.61
N VAL A 232 -0.19 -5.90 20.76
CA VAL A 232 1.20 -6.37 20.90
C VAL A 232 1.25 -7.91 20.89
N PRO A 233 2.19 -8.52 20.15
CA PRO A 233 2.39 -9.96 20.12
C PRO A 233 2.73 -10.58 21.47
N MET A 234 2.35 -11.85 21.66
CA MET A 234 2.68 -12.60 22.86
C MET A 234 4.19 -12.83 22.99
N TRP A 235 4.67 -12.91 24.24
CA TRP A 235 6.07 -13.23 24.52
C TRP A 235 6.46 -14.59 23.94
N ARG A 236 7.66 -14.66 23.36
CA ARG A 236 8.30 -15.91 22.95
C ARG A 236 9.81 -15.85 23.22
N PRO A 237 10.48 -17.01 23.33
CA PRO A 237 11.94 -17.06 23.44
C PRO A 237 12.64 -16.31 22.30
N ASP A 238 13.84 -15.79 22.59
CA ASP A 238 14.62 -15.08 21.58
C ASP A 238 14.93 -16.00 20.38
N LYS A 239 14.87 -15.43 19.18
CA LYS A 239 15.10 -16.11 17.90
C LYS A 239 14.09 -17.20 17.53
N THR A 240 12.92 -17.26 18.17
CA THR A 240 11.82 -18.11 17.69
C THR A 240 11.44 -17.73 16.25
N PRO A 241 11.56 -18.65 15.27
CA PRO A 241 11.28 -18.33 13.87
C PRO A 241 9.81 -18.00 13.63
N CYS A 242 9.55 -17.01 12.79
CA CYS A 242 8.21 -16.55 12.42
C CYS A 242 7.54 -17.33 11.29
N GLY A 243 8.23 -18.31 10.73
CA GLY A 243 7.79 -19.02 9.53
C GLY A 243 8.16 -18.31 8.22
N SER A 244 7.73 -18.92 7.12
CA SER A 244 8.17 -18.58 5.76
C SER A 244 7.50 -17.33 5.16
N LEU A 245 6.46 -16.82 5.79
CA LEU A 245 5.70 -15.66 5.31
C LEU A 245 6.31 -14.31 5.72
N ARG A 246 7.28 -14.30 6.64
CA ARG A 246 7.95 -13.08 7.08
C ARG A 246 8.78 -12.46 5.94
N GLN A 247 8.66 -11.15 5.78
CA GLN A 247 9.36 -10.39 4.72
C GLN A 247 10.66 -9.74 5.22
N SER A 248 10.76 -9.48 6.52
CA SER A 248 11.92 -8.92 7.18
C SER A 248 13.16 -9.79 7.01
N LYS A 249 14.33 -9.15 6.99
CA LYS A 249 15.62 -9.86 7.00
C LYS A 249 15.88 -10.59 8.31
N HIS A 250 15.21 -10.17 9.39
CA HIS A 250 15.26 -10.88 10.68
C HIS A 250 14.19 -11.96 10.65
N PRO A 251 14.52 -13.27 10.69
CA PRO A 251 13.53 -14.34 10.57
C PRO A 251 12.68 -14.56 11.84
N TYR A 252 12.81 -13.70 12.84
CA TYR A 252 12.16 -13.73 14.15
C TYR A 252 11.76 -12.32 14.57
N LEU A 253 10.85 -12.22 15.55
CA LEU A 253 10.54 -10.97 16.24
C LEU A 253 11.69 -10.59 17.19
N LEU A 254 12.04 -9.31 17.20
CA LEU A 254 12.94 -8.78 18.22
C LEU A 254 12.16 -8.65 19.54
N ASN A 255 12.87 -8.44 20.65
CA ASN A 255 12.27 -8.19 21.96
C ASN A 255 12.80 -6.85 22.51
N ARG A 256 12.65 -5.79 21.72
CA ARG A 256 13.06 -4.43 22.11
C ARG A 256 11.96 -3.77 22.90
N ARG A 257 12.38 -2.83 23.76
CA ARG A 257 11.51 -2.05 24.62
C ARG A 257 12.02 -0.62 24.68
N GLY A 258 11.10 0.32 24.73
CA GLY A 258 11.44 1.73 24.93
C GLY A 258 10.23 2.52 25.40
N TYR A 259 10.35 3.85 25.31
CA TYR A 259 9.23 4.72 25.62
C TYR A 259 8.09 4.49 24.62
N GLN A 260 6.93 4.11 25.13
CA GLN A 260 5.69 3.92 24.36
C GLN A 260 5.73 2.86 23.24
N PHE A 261 6.71 1.94 23.24
CA PHE A 261 6.70 0.80 22.34
C PHE A 261 7.32 -0.44 22.98
N ARG A 262 6.88 -1.61 22.51
CA ARG A 262 7.42 -2.91 22.91
C ARG A 262 7.06 -3.96 21.87
N ASP A 263 8.06 -4.68 21.37
CA ASP A 263 7.85 -5.67 20.30
C ASP A 263 7.03 -6.91 20.74
N GLN A 264 6.99 -7.21 22.05
CA GLN A 264 6.31 -8.39 22.63
C GLN A 264 5.89 -8.16 24.09
N LEU A 265 4.77 -8.74 24.52
CA LEU A 265 4.32 -8.73 25.91
C LEU A 265 5.37 -9.30 26.91
N PHE A 266 5.15 -9.07 28.21
CA PHE A 266 5.94 -9.75 29.23
C PHE A 266 5.60 -11.24 29.31
N GLN A 267 6.62 -12.07 29.58
CA GLN A 267 6.47 -13.52 29.72
C GLN A 267 5.38 -13.91 30.72
N ASN A 268 5.39 -13.32 31.91
CA ASN A 268 4.39 -13.59 32.96
C ASN A 268 2.96 -13.21 32.51
N THR A 269 2.82 -12.16 31.71
CA THR A 269 1.53 -11.72 31.18
C THR A 269 1.04 -12.71 30.14
N THR A 270 1.89 -13.12 29.20
CA THR A 270 1.56 -14.15 28.21
C THR A 270 1.19 -15.47 28.86
N GLU A 271 1.98 -15.98 29.81
CA GLU A 271 1.71 -17.23 30.52
C GLU A 271 0.36 -17.16 31.27
N HIS A 272 0.12 -16.07 32.00
CA HIS A 272 -1.15 -15.86 32.71
C HIS A 272 -2.35 -15.84 31.75
N LEU A 273 -2.26 -15.13 30.63
CA LEU A 273 -3.35 -15.03 29.65
C LEU A 273 -3.65 -16.38 29.00
N LEU A 274 -2.61 -17.15 28.64
CA LEU A 274 -2.76 -18.48 28.06
C LEU A 274 -3.48 -19.44 29.01
N ASP A 275 -3.10 -19.45 30.28
CA ASP A 275 -3.70 -20.33 31.30
C ASP A 275 -5.11 -19.89 31.72
N ALA A 276 -5.34 -18.58 31.86
CA ALA A 276 -6.63 -18.01 32.25
C ALA A 276 -7.68 -18.11 31.13
N ILE A 277 -7.32 -17.73 29.90
CA ILE A 277 -8.25 -17.65 28.78
C ILE A 277 -8.37 -19.00 28.05
N GLN A 278 -7.28 -19.76 27.95
CA GLN A 278 -7.19 -21.00 27.17
C GLN A 278 -7.72 -20.86 25.72
N PRO A 279 -7.19 -19.90 24.93
CA PRO A 279 -7.69 -19.64 23.58
C PRO A 279 -7.47 -20.84 22.65
N ALA A 280 -8.23 -20.92 21.55
CA ALA A 280 -7.98 -21.82 20.44
C ALA A 280 -6.94 -21.27 19.46
N ALA A 281 -6.81 -19.94 19.37
CA ALA A 281 -5.75 -19.22 18.65
C ALA A 281 -5.62 -17.78 19.15
N ILE A 282 -4.47 -17.18 18.86
CA ILE A 282 -4.17 -15.78 19.12
C ILE A 282 -3.96 -15.03 17.80
N PHE A 283 -4.43 -13.79 17.70
CA PHE A 283 -4.19 -12.89 16.58
C PHE A 283 -3.59 -11.58 17.10
N SER A 284 -2.45 -11.17 16.56
CA SER A 284 -1.72 -9.96 16.98
C SER A 284 -1.33 -9.04 15.82
N GLY A 285 -0.95 -7.79 16.10
CA GLY A 285 -0.43 -6.79 15.15
C GLY A 285 0.95 -6.27 15.57
N ASP A 286 1.17 -4.95 15.48
CA ASP A 286 2.32 -4.16 16.00
C ASP A 286 3.70 -4.44 15.35
N ASP A 287 4.08 -5.70 15.08
CA ASP A 287 5.37 -6.01 14.40
C ASP A 287 5.36 -5.62 12.91
N HIS A 288 4.20 -5.25 12.36
CA HIS A 288 3.94 -4.87 10.96
C HIS A 288 4.21 -5.95 9.91
N ASP A 289 4.82 -7.08 10.28
CA ASP A 289 5.13 -8.20 9.40
C ASP A 289 4.45 -9.48 9.88
N THR A 290 4.29 -10.44 8.96
CA THR A 290 3.62 -11.70 9.29
C THR A 290 4.52 -12.60 10.12
N CYS A 291 3.98 -13.14 11.21
CA CYS A 291 4.65 -14.12 12.05
C CYS A 291 3.66 -15.19 12.51
N THR A 292 4.07 -16.45 12.50
CA THR A 292 3.29 -17.54 13.06
C THR A 292 4.17 -18.35 14.00
N VAL A 293 3.69 -18.52 15.23
CA VAL A 293 4.37 -19.29 16.27
C VAL A 293 3.37 -20.13 17.05
N GLU A 294 3.87 -21.15 17.73
CA GLU A 294 3.07 -22.02 18.61
C GLU A 294 3.39 -21.70 20.07
N HIS A 295 2.35 -21.56 20.89
CA HIS A 295 2.44 -21.36 22.33
C HIS A 295 1.94 -22.58 23.08
N GLN A 296 2.58 -22.92 24.18
CA GLN A 296 2.12 -24.00 25.07
C GLN A 296 1.28 -23.41 26.19
N ILE A 297 0.08 -23.94 26.38
CA ILE A 297 -0.75 -23.62 27.54
C ILE A 297 -0.43 -24.60 28.66
N HIS A 298 0.26 -24.14 29.71
CA HIS A 298 0.72 -25.00 30.80
C HIS A 298 -0.42 -25.73 31.51
N ALA A 299 -1.56 -25.06 31.71
CA ALA A 299 -2.72 -25.64 32.40
C ALA A 299 -3.34 -26.85 31.67
N THR A 300 -3.11 -27.03 30.36
CA THR A 300 -3.73 -28.12 29.57
C THR A 300 -2.76 -28.89 28.68
N GLU A 301 -1.48 -28.51 28.66
CA GLU A 301 -0.45 -29.06 27.77
C GLU A 301 -0.82 -28.99 26.27
N ARG A 302 -1.72 -28.07 25.90
CA ARG A 302 -2.13 -27.85 24.51
C ARG A 302 -1.24 -26.80 23.84
N SER A 303 -0.87 -27.07 22.59
CA SER A 303 -0.28 -26.08 21.70
C SER A 303 -1.36 -25.25 21.03
N VAL A 304 -1.16 -23.93 20.94
CA VAL A 304 -2.07 -23.02 20.24
C VAL A 304 -1.29 -22.06 19.35
N PRO A 305 -1.78 -21.79 18.13
CA PRO A 305 -1.09 -20.89 17.22
C PRO A 305 -1.35 -19.43 17.59
N GLU A 306 -0.33 -18.60 17.46
CA GLU A 306 -0.45 -17.15 17.33
C GLU A 306 -0.13 -16.73 15.90
N TYR A 307 -1.02 -15.92 15.33
CA TYR A 307 -0.86 -15.29 14.03
C TYR A 307 -0.71 -13.78 14.18
N THR A 308 0.51 -13.28 14.02
CA THR A 308 0.76 -11.84 13.88
C THR A 308 0.45 -11.44 12.45
N ILE A 309 -0.53 -10.54 12.28
CA ILE A 309 -0.98 -10.00 11.00
C ILE A 309 -0.10 -8.80 10.65
N GLY A 310 0.41 -8.76 9.43
CA GLY A 310 1.21 -7.62 8.97
C GLY A 310 0.37 -6.36 8.74
N ALA A 311 1.05 -5.22 8.69
CA ALA A 311 0.44 -3.92 8.55
C ALA A 311 -0.34 -3.79 7.23
N PHE A 312 -1.49 -3.11 7.28
CA PHE A 312 -2.31 -2.81 6.12
C PHE A 312 -1.81 -1.60 5.31
N GLY A 313 -0.95 -0.78 5.91
CA GLY A 313 -0.22 0.31 5.27
C GLY A 313 1.11 -0.13 4.65
N TRP A 314 1.52 0.49 3.54
CA TRP A 314 2.83 0.23 2.91
C TRP A 314 3.95 1.15 3.42
N ALA A 315 3.63 2.07 4.34
CA ALA A 315 4.60 2.97 4.97
C ALA A 315 5.28 2.34 6.21
N SER A 316 4.78 1.19 6.69
CA SER A 316 5.11 0.61 8.00
C SER A 316 6.44 -0.17 8.06
N GLY A 317 7.39 0.11 7.15
CA GLY A 317 8.73 -0.50 7.15
C GLY A 317 8.84 -1.89 6.50
N VAL A 318 7.71 -2.48 6.10
CA VAL A 318 7.63 -3.79 5.42
C VAL A 318 7.23 -3.58 3.95
N PRO A 319 7.85 -4.29 2.99
CA PRO A 319 7.68 -3.93 1.57
C PRO A 319 6.27 -4.18 1.03
N ILE A 320 5.57 -5.22 1.50
CA ILE A 320 4.23 -5.59 1.04
C ILE A 320 3.28 -5.63 2.23
N ALA A 321 2.28 -4.76 2.23
CA ALA A 321 1.22 -4.76 3.24
C ALA A 321 0.36 -6.02 3.16
N SER A 322 -0.26 -6.41 4.27
CA SER A 322 -1.07 -7.63 4.35
C SER A 322 -2.32 -7.47 5.22
N TYR A 323 -3.17 -8.50 5.20
CA TYR A 323 -4.36 -8.64 6.04
C TYR A 323 -4.70 -10.13 6.22
N GLY A 324 -5.56 -10.43 7.19
CA GLY A 324 -6.07 -11.77 7.45
C GLY A 324 -7.50 -11.97 6.94
N LEU A 325 -7.78 -13.14 6.36
CA LEU A 325 -9.14 -13.63 6.12
C LEU A 325 -9.37 -14.87 6.99
N LEU A 326 -10.27 -14.75 7.96
CA LEU A 326 -10.60 -15.79 8.92
C LEU A 326 -12.00 -16.35 8.63
N THR A 327 -12.07 -17.66 8.41
CA THR A 327 -13.35 -18.40 8.30
C THR A 327 -13.58 -19.18 9.58
N LEU A 328 -14.73 -18.95 10.21
CA LEU A 328 -15.19 -19.62 11.43
C LEU A 328 -16.31 -20.60 11.12
N TYR A 329 -16.31 -21.78 11.74
CA TYR A 329 -17.33 -22.82 11.54
C TYR A 329 -18.17 -23.01 12.82
N HIS A 330 -19.49 -22.93 12.70
CA HIS A 330 -20.42 -23.01 13.84
C HIS A 330 -20.51 -24.40 14.50
N SER A 331 -20.11 -25.49 13.83
CA SER A 331 -20.25 -26.85 14.37
C SER A 331 -18.99 -27.67 14.10
N SER A 332 -18.37 -28.11 15.19
CA SER A 332 -17.15 -28.91 15.28
C SER A 332 -17.37 -30.38 14.87
N GLN A 333 -17.91 -30.63 13.68
CA GLN A 333 -17.85 -32.00 13.11
C GLN A 333 -16.45 -32.34 12.54
N GLY A 334 -15.43 -31.55 12.88
CA GLY A 334 -14.02 -31.81 12.59
C GLY A 334 -13.08 -31.07 13.55
N ASN A 335 -11.79 -31.47 13.56
CA ASN A 335 -10.76 -30.98 14.49
C ASN A 335 -10.37 -29.49 14.33
N GLN A 336 -10.84 -28.78 13.30
CA GLN A 336 -10.52 -27.36 13.07
C GLN A 336 -11.80 -26.52 12.98
N SER A 337 -12.03 -25.69 13.99
CA SER A 337 -13.20 -24.79 14.08
C SER A 337 -12.99 -23.44 13.38
N PHE A 338 -11.75 -23.13 12.99
CA PHE A 338 -11.40 -21.93 12.22
C PHE A 338 -10.26 -22.20 11.22
N ILE A 339 -10.14 -21.37 10.20
CA ILE A 339 -8.99 -21.34 9.28
C ILE A 339 -8.64 -19.89 8.93
N LEU A 340 -7.35 -19.55 8.99
CA LEU A 340 -6.81 -18.26 8.57
C LEU A 340 -6.11 -18.37 7.21
N GLN A 341 -6.33 -17.37 6.36
CA GLN A 341 -5.55 -17.11 5.15
C GLN A 341 -4.88 -15.75 5.28
N HIS A 342 -3.55 -15.72 5.18
CA HIS A 342 -2.80 -14.48 5.03
C HIS A 342 -2.90 -13.99 3.58
N CYS A 343 -3.23 -12.71 3.41
CA CYS A 343 -3.40 -12.06 2.11
C CYS A 343 -2.44 -10.88 1.97
N TYR A 344 -1.90 -10.70 0.77
CA TYR A 344 -0.98 -9.61 0.48
C TYR A 344 -1.59 -8.60 -0.50
N LEU A 345 -1.40 -7.33 -0.19
CA LEU A 345 -1.76 -6.21 -1.04
C LEU A 345 -0.69 -5.97 -2.12
N PRO A 346 -0.95 -5.13 -3.14
CA PRO A 346 0.04 -4.84 -4.17
C PRO A 346 1.32 -4.19 -3.62
N TYR A 347 2.47 -4.54 -4.23
CA TYR A 347 3.76 -3.92 -3.92
C TYR A 347 3.85 -2.50 -4.50
N GLN A 348 3.44 -1.49 -3.72
CA GLN A 348 3.26 -0.11 -4.20
C GLN A 348 4.55 0.52 -4.74
N LEU A 349 5.67 0.33 -4.04
CA LEU A 349 6.97 0.84 -4.50
C LEU A 349 7.39 0.21 -5.83
N GLY A 350 7.01 -1.06 -6.09
CA GLY A 350 7.24 -1.73 -7.37
C GLY A 350 6.45 -1.08 -8.51
N ILE A 351 5.18 -0.73 -8.26
CA ILE A 351 4.32 -0.02 -9.22
C ILE A 351 4.96 1.34 -9.58
N TYR A 352 5.38 2.12 -8.58
CA TYR A 352 6.04 3.41 -8.83
C TYR A 352 7.38 3.27 -9.56
N LYS A 353 8.19 2.25 -9.24
CA LYS A 353 9.43 1.95 -10.00
C LYS A 353 9.12 1.62 -11.46
N CYS A 354 8.03 0.89 -11.72
CA CYS A 354 7.56 0.60 -13.08
C CYS A 354 7.16 1.88 -13.83
N TYR A 355 6.45 2.79 -13.17
CA TYR A 355 6.07 4.09 -13.74
C TYR A 355 7.30 4.95 -14.05
N ALA A 356 8.23 5.08 -13.11
CA ALA A 356 9.47 5.84 -13.32
C ALA A 356 10.31 5.27 -14.47
N SER A 357 10.44 3.94 -14.55
CA SER A 357 11.17 3.26 -15.62
C SER A 357 10.49 3.46 -16.98
N SER A 358 9.15 3.35 -17.02
CA SER A 358 8.37 3.58 -18.24
C SER A 358 8.44 5.04 -18.72
N PHE A 359 8.57 5.99 -17.80
CA PHE A 359 8.81 7.40 -18.10
C PHE A 359 10.19 7.62 -18.73
N ALA A 360 11.25 7.08 -18.13
CA ALA A 360 12.58 7.14 -18.72
C ALA A 360 12.60 6.52 -20.12
N PHE A 361 12.01 5.33 -20.28
CA PHE A 361 11.89 4.67 -21.59
C PHE A 361 11.11 5.50 -22.61
N SER A 362 10.01 6.13 -22.20
CA SER A 362 9.22 7.01 -23.07
C SER A 362 10.06 8.18 -23.61
N LEU A 363 10.89 8.80 -22.77
CA LEU A 363 11.78 9.88 -23.17
C LEU A 363 12.84 9.41 -24.18
N LEU A 364 13.44 8.24 -23.93
CA LEU A 364 14.41 7.64 -24.85
C LEU A 364 13.78 7.28 -26.21
N LEU A 365 12.58 6.69 -26.21
CA LEU A 365 11.86 6.35 -27.43
C LEU A 365 11.50 7.61 -28.23
N LEU A 366 11.05 8.68 -27.56
CA LEU A 366 10.77 9.95 -28.22
C LEU A 366 12.04 10.60 -28.77
N ALA A 367 13.15 10.54 -28.03
CA ALA A 367 14.45 11.04 -28.49
C ALA A 367 14.92 10.31 -29.74
N TYR A 368 14.82 8.98 -29.73
CA TYR A 368 15.16 8.12 -30.87
C TYR A 368 14.25 8.41 -32.08
N ALA A 369 12.93 8.46 -31.88
CA ALA A 369 11.98 8.72 -32.95
C ALA A 369 12.19 10.11 -33.58
N CYS A 370 12.39 11.16 -32.77
CA CYS A 370 12.71 12.51 -33.24
C CYS A 370 14.05 12.55 -33.98
N TRP A 371 15.05 11.77 -33.54
CA TRP A 371 16.34 11.66 -34.20
C TRP A 371 16.22 10.98 -35.57
N CYS A 372 15.55 9.83 -35.67
CA CYS A 372 15.32 9.11 -36.93
C CYS A 372 14.58 9.98 -37.96
N GLN A 373 13.52 10.68 -37.55
CA GLN A 373 12.78 11.58 -38.43
C GLN A 373 13.66 12.70 -39.00
N ARG A 374 14.59 13.21 -38.20
CA ARG A 374 15.56 14.21 -38.67
C ARG A 374 16.56 13.61 -39.65
N LYS A 375 17.13 12.44 -39.33
CA LYS A 375 18.08 11.77 -40.24
C LYS A 375 17.44 11.52 -41.62
N HIS A 376 16.20 11.03 -41.66
CA HIS A 376 15.47 10.85 -42.91
C HIS A 376 15.23 12.16 -43.67
N HIS A 377 14.90 13.25 -42.97
CA HIS A 377 14.75 14.56 -43.61
C HIS A 377 16.07 15.08 -44.18
N TRP A 378 17.19 14.89 -43.49
CA TRP A 378 18.51 15.29 -43.99
C TRP A 378 18.86 14.51 -45.27
N ASN A 379 18.75 13.18 -45.25
CA ASN A 379 19.03 12.36 -46.43
C ASN A 379 18.09 12.68 -47.60
N GLY A 380 16.78 12.87 -47.36
CA GLY A 380 15.84 13.24 -48.42
C GLY A 380 16.06 14.65 -48.99
N SER A 381 16.54 15.61 -48.17
CA SER A 381 16.90 16.94 -48.66
C SER A 381 18.21 16.95 -49.47
N ASP A 382 19.11 16.01 -49.22
CA ASP A 382 20.31 15.83 -50.03
C ASP A 382 19.97 15.18 -51.38
N ASP A 383 19.07 14.19 -51.40
CA ASP A 383 18.57 13.58 -52.65
C ASP A 383 17.79 14.59 -53.54
N GLU A 384 16.94 15.45 -52.95
CA GLU A 384 16.24 16.51 -53.70
C GLU A 384 17.21 17.56 -54.27
N ARG A 385 18.28 17.92 -53.55
CA ARG A 385 19.32 18.83 -54.07
C ARG A 385 20.15 18.22 -55.18
N VAL A 386 20.45 16.92 -55.09
CA VAL A 386 21.15 16.20 -56.16
C VAL A 386 20.25 16.10 -57.40
N ALA A 387 18.95 15.87 -57.23
CA ALA A 387 17.99 15.85 -58.33
C ALA A 387 17.82 17.23 -59.01
N SER A 388 17.73 18.33 -58.23
CA SER A 388 17.64 19.68 -58.79
C SER A 388 18.94 20.14 -59.45
N GLY A 389 20.10 19.78 -58.88
CA GLY A 389 21.40 20.05 -59.50
C GLY A 389 21.58 19.29 -60.83
N ARG A 390 20.95 18.13 -60.97
CA ARG A 390 20.95 17.35 -62.22
C ARG A 390 20.00 17.91 -63.27
N SER A 391 18.85 18.47 -62.89
CA SER A 391 17.96 19.17 -63.83
C SER A 391 18.58 20.48 -64.33
N ASP A 392 19.19 21.26 -63.44
CA ASP A 392 19.85 22.52 -63.81
C ASP A 392 21.10 22.28 -64.69
N ALA A 393 21.82 21.16 -64.47
CA ALA A 393 22.94 20.76 -65.33
C ALA A 393 22.50 20.28 -66.73
N ILE A 394 21.30 19.69 -66.86
CA ILE A 394 20.74 19.29 -68.17
C ILE A 394 20.22 20.53 -68.93
N GLU A 395 19.67 21.53 -68.23
CA GLU A 395 19.20 22.77 -68.84
C GLU A 395 20.35 23.73 -69.23
N GLN A 396 21.49 23.68 -68.53
CA GLN A 396 22.71 24.42 -68.89
C GLN A 396 23.61 23.70 -69.91
N GLY A 397 23.36 22.42 -70.22
CA GLY A 397 24.11 21.66 -71.23
C GLY A 397 23.90 22.12 -72.69
N TRP A 398 23.00 23.07 -72.94
CA TRP A 398 22.73 23.65 -74.26
C TRP A 398 23.18 25.10 -74.44
N ARG A 399 23.96 25.66 -73.50
CA ARG A 399 24.65 26.94 -73.70
C ARG A 399 26.08 26.89 -73.19
N VAL A 400 26.99 27.29 -74.07
CA VAL A 400 28.38 27.67 -73.83
C VAL A 400 29.41 26.52 -73.92
N GLN A 401 29.74 26.20 -75.17
CA GLN A 401 31.13 26.02 -75.58
C GLN A 401 31.83 27.39 -75.56
N GLN A 402 33.13 27.42 -75.23
CA GLN A 402 34.01 28.59 -74.98
C GLN A 402 33.90 29.22 -73.59
N GLN A 403 34.85 28.89 -72.69
CA GLN A 403 36.05 29.71 -72.47
C GLN A 403 36.94 29.05 -71.41
N GLN A 404 38.22 28.85 -71.75
CA GLN A 404 39.25 28.36 -70.85
C GLN A 404 39.73 29.46 -69.89
N SER A 405 40.27 28.99 -68.75
CA SER A 405 41.14 29.68 -67.78
C SER A 405 40.48 30.72 -66.86
N LEU A 406 40.28 30.31 -65.60
CA LEU A 406 40.80 30.99 -64.39
C LEU A 406 40.31 30.20 -63.17
N LEU A 407 41.26 29.69 -62.38
CA LEU A 407 41.05 29.00 -61.11
C LEU A 407 40.35 29.92 -60.10
N PRO A 408 39.23 29.52 -59.47
CA PRO A 408 38.80 30.11 -58.21
C PRO A 408 39.43 29.33 -57.05
N THR A 409 40.14 30.09 -56.23
CA THR A 409 40.62 29.74 -54.89
C THR A 409 39.57 28.97 -54.08
N ALA A 410 40.00 27.83 -53.53
CA ALA A 410 39.24 27.06 -52.56
C ALA A 410 38.97 27.90 -51.30
N SER A 411 37.79 28.51 -51.20
CA SER A 411 37.27 28.96 -49.92
C SER A 411 36.86 27.72 -49.13
N SER A 412 37.63 27.42 -48.08
CA SER A 412 37.29 26.42 -47.07
C SER A 412 35.90 26.74 -46.50
N GLY A 413 34.90 25.96 -46.91
CA GLY A 413 33.60 25.95 -46.27
C GLY A 413 33.80 25.49 -44.83
N GLN A 414 33.92 26.43 -43.90
CA GLN A 414 33.79 26.15 -42.48
C GLN A 414 32.40 25.54 -42.28
N TYR A 415 32.37 24.22 -42.04
CA TYR A 415 31.20 23.54 -41.50
C TYR A 415 30.89 24.17 -40.15
N ILE A 416 29.96 25.13 -40.14
CA ILE A 416 29.35 25.64 -38.93
C ILE A 416 28.60 24.47 -38.29
N TYR A 417 29.25 23.77 -37.36
CA TYR A 417 28.61 22.76 -36.52
C TYR A 417 27.43 23.44 -35.81
N PRO A 418 26.17 23.04 -36.07
CA PRO A 418 25.05 23.84 -35.59
C PRO A 418 24.85 23.56 -34.11
N ARG A 419 25.35 24.47 -33.25
CA ARG A 419 25.10 24.48 -31.79
C ARG A 419 23.59 24.45 -31.43
N GLY A 420 22.67 24.60 -32.40
CA GLY A 420 21.22 24.53 -32.23
C GLY A 420 20.55 23.15 -32.41
N ILE A 421 21.22 22.11 -32.93
CA ILE A 421 20.56 20.82 -33.22
C ILE A 421 20.12 20.11 -31.94
N LYS A 422 21.00 20.03 -30.94
CA LYS A 422 20.71 19.40 -29.64
C LYS A 422 19.57 20.10 -28.92
N ARG A 423 19.59 21.45 -28.89
CA ARG A 423 18.53 22.28 -28.29
C ARG A 423 17.18 22.04 -28.97
N ARG A 424 17.16 22.01 -30.30
CA ARG A 424 15.92 21.71 -31.03
C ARG A 424 15.44 20.28 -30.78
N LEU A 425 16.33 19.29 -30.66
CA LEU A 425 15.94 17.89 -30.41
C LEU A 425 15.26 17.78 -29.05
N ALA A 426 15.88 18.36 -28.02
CA ALA A 426 15.31 18.42 -26.68
C ALA A 426 13.91 19.07 -26.68
N LEU A 427 13.72 20.18 -27.40
CA LEU A 427 12.40 20.82 -27.50
C LEU A 427 11.33 19.93 -28.15
N ASP A 428 11.69 19.16 -29.18
CA ASP A 428 10.75 18.25 -29.83
C ASP A 428 10.40 17.05 -28.94
N VAL A 429 11.38 16.52 -28.19
CA VAL A 429 11.15 15.48 -27.16
C VAL A 429 10.23 16.00 -26.06
N LEU A 430 10.49 17.19 -25.52
CA LEU A 430 9.66 17.81 -24.48
C LEU A 430 8.21 18.03 -24.96
N ARG A 431 8.02 18.47 -26.21
CA ARG A 431 6.69 18.60 -26.81
C ARG A 431 5.99 17.24 -26.96
N GLY A 432 6.73 16.20 -27.35
CA GLY A 432 6.23 14.83 -27.41
C GLY A 432 5.81 14.32 -26.03
N ALA A 433 6.67 14.50 -25.02
CA ALA A 433 6.41 14.10 -23.64
C ALA A 433 5.21 14.85 -23.04
N SER A 434 5.13 16.16 -23.23
CA SER A 434 3.96 16.97 -22.84
C SER A 434 2.68 16.47 -23.50
N SER A 435 2.74 16.09 -24.79
CA SER A 435 1.62 15.52 -25.51
C SER A 435 1.17 14.16 -24.96
N VAL A 436 2.07 13.35 -24.41
CA VAL A 436 1.74 12.09 -23.72
C VAL A 436 1.16 12.37 -22.34
N ALA A 437 1.76 13.30 -21.58
CA ALA A 437 1.32 13.71 -20.25
C ALA A 437 -0.12 14.27 -20.24
N LEU A 438 -0.53 14.99 -21.29
CA LEU A 438 -1.91 15.46 -21.48
C LEU A 438 -2.97 14.34 -21.50
N VAL A 439 -2.56 13.09 -21.69
CA VAL A 439 -3.44 11.91 -21.57
C VAL A 439 -3.15 11.15 -20.28
N ALA A 440 -1.88 10.89 -19.98
CA ALA A 440 -1.50 10.08 -18.82
C ALA A 440 -1.95 10.70 -17.48
N VAL A 441 -1.79 12.02 -17.30
CA VAL A 441 -2.14 12.69 -16.03
C VAL A 441 -3.66 12.68 -15.78
N PRO A 442 -4.52 13.09 -16.74
CA PRO A 442 -5.97 12.94 -16.55
C PRO A 442 -6.40 11.49 -16.34
N SER A 443 -5.79 10.51 -17.01
CA SER A 443 -6.10 9.10 -16.79
C SER A 443 -5.72 8.63 -15.38
N TYR A 444 -4.55 9.03 -14.88
CA TYR A 444 -4.15 8.73 -13.50
C TYR A 444 -5.16 9.29 -12.49
N ILE A 445 -5.53 10.58 -12.65
CA ILE A 445 -6.53 11.23 -11.80
C ILE A 445 -7.87 10.50 -11.90
N ALA A 446 -8.34 10.18 -13.12
CA ALA A 446 -9.60 9.48 -13.33
C ALA A 446 -9.62 8.11 -12.62
N PHE A 447 -8.52 7.34 -12.70
CA PHE A 447 -8.43 6.03 -12.04
C PHE A 447 -8.37 6.12 -10.52
N ILE A 448 -7.71 7.14 -9.95
CA ILE A 448 -7.77 7.40 -8.51
C ILE A 448 -9.20 7.78 -8.09
N LEU A 449 -9.83 8.68 -8.84
CA LEU A 449 -11.16 9.19 -8.51
C LEU A 449 -12.25 8.12 -8.49
N LEU A 450 -12.07 6.98 -9.18
CA LEU A 450 -12.96 5.81 -9.07
C LEU A 450 -13.17 5.38 -7.61
N PHE A 451 -12.20 5.62 -6.74
CA PHE A 451 -12.25 5.23 -5.33
C PHE A 451 -12.71 6.36 -4.40
N TYR A 452 -13.00 7.54 -4.93
CA TYR A 452 -13.54 8.68 -4.19
C TYR A 452 -14.99 9.03 -4.55
N ILE A 453 -15.47 8.58 -5.72
CA ILE A 453 -16.79 8.93 -6.27
C ILE A 453 -17.90 7.92 -5.87
N VAL A 454 -17.54 6.86 -5.15
CA VAL A 454 -18.44 5.78 -4.70
C VAL A 454 -18.43 5.73 -3.17
#